data_AF-A0A353GN98-F1
#
_entry.id   AF-A0A353GN98-F1
#
_cell.length_a   1.000
_cell.length_b   1.000
_cell.length_c   1.000
_cell.angle_alpha   90.00
_cell.angle_beta   90.00
_cell.angle_gamma   90.00
#
_symmetry.space_group_name_H-M   'P 1'
#
loop_
_entity.id
_entity.type
_entity.pdbx_description
1 polymer ?
#
loop_
_entity_poly.entity_id
_entity_poly.type
_entity_poly.pdbx_seq_one_letter_code
_entity_poly.pdbx_strand_id
1 'polypeptide(L)' 'MLRFHKNLSQKPDQSLDNVYSLLENACHLPFQDESFDRVLMVLVLPDIPDGQKALAEIRRVLKPHASLLLPK' A
#
# COMPACT_ATOMS: atom_id res chain seq x y z
N MET A 1 -14.60 15.67 -5.29
CA MET A 1 -13.17 15.40 -5.54
C MET A 1 -12.38 15.96 -4.36
N LEU A 2 -12.15 15.16 -3.32
CA LEU A 2 -11.40 15.60 -2.15
C LEU A 2 -9.91 15.60 -2.50
N ARG A 3 -9.30 16.79 -2.57
CA ARG A 3 -7.85 16.95 -2.70
C ARG A 3 -7.21 16.81 -1.33
N PHE A 4 -6.59 15.67 -1.06
CA PHE A 4 -5.76 15.47 0.12
C PHE A 4 -4.46 16.30 -0.03
N HIS A 5 -4.41 17.46 0.61
CA HIS A 5 -3.19 18.27 0.78
C HIS A 5 -2.49 17.95 2.12
N LYS A 6 -2.40 16.67 2.50
CA LYS A 6 -1.64 16.31 3.70
C LYS A 6 -0.21 15.98 3.29
N ASN A 7 0.70 16.88 3.61
CA ASN A 7 2.14 16.64 3.58
C ASN A 7 2.45 15.35 4.34
N LEU A 8 2.78 14.28 3.61
CA LEU A 8 3.39 13.05 4.15
C LEU A 8 4.85 13.29 4.59
N SER A 9 5.29 14.55 4.68
CA SER A 9 6.61 14.99 5.11
C SER A 9 6.84 14.86 6.62
N GLN A 10 6.14 13.96 7.32
CA GLN A 10 6.58 13.58 8.65
C GLN A 10 7.86 12.77 8.47
N LYS A 11 8.97 13.25 9.05
CA LYS A 11 10.19 12.46 9.11
C LYS A 11 9.82 11.11 9.73
N PRO A 12 10.18 9.96 9.11
CA PRO A 12 10.05 8.69 9.79
C PRO A 12 10.75 8.81 11.14
N ASP A 13 10.12 8.28 12.18
CA ASP A 13 10.78 8.09 13.46
C ASP A 13 12.06 7.29 13.17
N GLN A 14 13.21 7.96 13.28
CA GLN A 14 14.51 7.42 12.86
C GLN A 14 15.02 6.31 13.78
N SER A 15 14.17 5.80 14.69
CA SER A 15 14.50 4.75 15.65
C SER A 15 14.33 3.32 15.11
N LEU A 16 13.77 3.13 13.91
CA LEU A 16 13.55 1.82 13.31
C LEU A 16 14.31 1.64 11.99
N ASP A 17 15.28 0.73 11.97
CA ASP A 17 16.15 0.48 10.80
C ASP A 17 15.50 -0.33 9.67
N ASN A 18 14.32 -0.92 9.93
CA ASN A 18 13.60 -1.82 9.04
C ASN A 18 12.25 -1.26 8.55
N VAL A 19 12.02 0.04 8.70
CA VAL A 19 10.81 0.72 8.24
C VAL A 19 11.17 1.73 7.17
N TYR A 20 10.60 1.56 5.98
CA TYR A 20 10.86 2.41 4.84
C TYR A 20 9.55 3.00 4.31
N SER A 21 9.60 4.23 3.82
CA SER A 21 8.48 4.90 3.15
C SER A 21 8.79 5.06 1.68
N LEU A 22 7.78 4.80 0.84
CA LEU A 22 7.90 4.87 -0.61
C LEU A 22 6.67 5.57 -1.18
N LEU A 23 6.88 6.53 -2.09
CA LEU A 23 5.82 7.22 -2.81
C LEU A 23 5.63 6.58 -4.18
N GLU A 24 4.61 5.76 -4.35
CA GLU A 24 4.35 5.01 -5.59
C GLU A 24 2.86 4.85 -5.88
N ASN A 25 2.56 4.36 -7.08
CA ASN A 25 1.20 4.10 -7.53
C ASN A 25 0.71 2.70 -7.06
N ALA A 26 -0.37 2.66 -6.28
CA ALA A 26 -0.96 1.40 -5.80
C ALA A 26 -1.45 0.46 -6.92
N CYS A 27 -1.69 0.98 -8.13
CA CYS A 27 -2.05 0.19 -9.31
C CYS A 27 -0.84 -0.35 -10.08
N HIS A 28 0.38 -0.02 -9.68
CA HIS A 28 1.63 -0.52 -10.25
C HIS A 28 2.78 -0.33 -9.23
N LEU A 29 3.00 -1.34 -8.40
CA LEU A 29 3.98 -1.32 -7.32
C LEU A 29 5.34 -1.85 -7.81
N PRO A 30 6.47 -1.23 -7.42
CA PRO A 30 7.80 -1.66 -7.83
C PRO A 30 8.31 -2.85 -7.00
N PHE A 31 7.44 -3.82 -6.70
CA PHE A 31 7.78 -5.03 -5.98
C PHE A 31 7.59 -6.24 -6.87
N GLN A 32 8.38 -7.28 -6.62
CA GLN A 32 8.24 -8.56 -7.29
C GLN A 32 6.95 -9.26 -6.84
N ASP A 33 6.51 -10.22 -7.64
CA ASP A 33 5.42 -11.12 -7.26
C ASP A 33 5.77 -11.82 -5.94
N GLU A 34 4.77 -12.10 -5.12
CA GLU A 34 4.94 -12.90 -3.89
C GLU A 34 6.00 -12.35 -2.90
N SER A 35 6.16 -11.03 -2.83
CA SER A 35 7.15 -10.38 -1.95
C SER A 35 6.70 -10.25 -0.50
N PHE A 36 5.38 -10.14 -0.24
CA PHE A 36 4.87 -9.80 1.09
C PHE A 36 3.98 -10.88 1.70
N ASP A 37 4.16 -11.09 3.00
CA ASP A 37 3.31 -11.98 3.81
C ASP A 37 2.00 -11.30 4.22
N ARG A 38 1.95 -9.96 4.27
CA ARG A 38 0.78 -9.17 4.66
C ARG A 38 0.76 -7.83 3.95
N VAL A 39 -0.44 -7.35 3.60
CA VAL A 39 -0.69 -5.98 3.14
C VAL A 39 -1.84 -5.38 3.96
N LEU A 40 -1.69 -4.12 4.37
CA LEU A 40 -2.71 -3.35 5.08
C LEU A 40 -3.09 -2.13 4.24
N MET A 41 -4.39 -1.98 3.95
CA MET A 41 -4.91 -0.79 3.28
C MET A 41 -5.87 -0.07 4.23
N VAL A 42 -5.46 1.09 4.75
CA VAL A 42 -6.27 1.86 5.71
C VAL A 42 -7.07 2.91 4.96
N LEU A 43 -8.38 2.64 4.78
CA LEU A 43 -9.37 3.58 4.21
C LEU A 43 -9.01 4.18 2.83
N VAL A 44 -8.04 3.62 2.11
CA VAL A 44 -7.54 4.19 0.84
C VAL A 44 -8.25 3.65 -0.39
N LEU A 45 -8.78 2.42 -0.33
CA LEU A 45 -9.34 1.74 -1.51
C LEU A 45 -10.47 2.53 -2.20
N PRO A 46 -11.43 3.18 -1.48
CA PRO A 46 -12.48 3.97 -2.12
C PRO A 46 -11.98 5.21 -2.87
N ASP A 47 -10.79 5.71 -2.54
CA ASP A 47 -10.19 6.89 -3.17
C ASP A 47 -9.34 6.54 -4.41
N ILE A 48 -9.07 5.25 -4.66
CA ILE A 48 -8.30 4.81 -5.84
C ILE A 48 -9.24 4.73 -7.05
N PRO A 49 -8.98 5.47 -8.15
CA PRO A 49 -9.86 5.50 -9.32
C PRO A 49 -10.12 4.13 -9.95
N ASP A 50 -9.11 3.26 -9.95
CA ASP A 50 -9.21 1.86 -10.40
C ASP A 50 -8.89 0.92 -9.24
N GLY A 51 -9.85 0.78 -8.33
CA GLY A 51 -9.70 -0.08 -7.15
C GLY A 51 -9.51 -1.56 -7.50
N GLN A 52 -10.05 -2.03 -8.63
CA GLN A 52 -9.85 -3.42 -9.07
C GLN A 52 -8.40 -3.65 -9.48
N LYS A 53 -7.80 -2.73 -10.23
CA LYS A 53 -6.39 -2.82 -10.59
C LYS A 53 -5.47 -2.73 -9.38
N ALA A 54 -5.78 -1.86 -8.41
CA ALA A 54 -5.04 -1.84 -7.15
C ALA A 54 -5.15 -3.17 -6.40
N LEU A 55 -6.34 -3.76 -6.26
CA LEU A 55 -6.51 -5.07 -5.62
C LEU A 55 -5.78 -6.20 -6.36
N ALA A 56 -5.77 -6.16 -7.70
CA ALA A 56 -5.01 -7.12 -8.51
C ALA A 56 -3.51 -6.99 -8.25
N GLU A 57 -3.01 -5.75 -8.17
CA GLU A 57 -1.61 -5.48 -7.86
C GLU A 57 -1.23 -5.90 -6.43
N ILE A 58 -2.10 -5.64 -5.45
CA ILE A 58 -1.93 -6.17 -4.08
C ILE A 58 -1.92 -7.70 -4.09
N ARG A 59 -2.80 -8.35 -4.85
CA ARG A 59 -2.83 -9.82 -4.96
C ARG A 59 -1.56 -10.39 -5.60
N ARG A 60 -0.95 -9.68 -6.56
CA ARG A 60 0.30 -10.06 -7.23
C ARG A 60 1.47 -10.06 -6.26
N VAL A 61 1.61 -9.01 -5.45
CA VAL A 61 2.74 -8.87 -4.51
C VAL A 61 2.58 -9.71 -3.24
N LEU A 62 1.38 -10.24 -2.96
CA LEU A 62 1.11 -11.15 -1.85
C LEU A 62 1.54 -12.58 -2.18
N LYS A 63 2.26 -13.23 -1.27
CA LYS A 63 2.55 -14.68 -1.35
C LYS A 63 1.26 -15.52 -1.35
N PRO A 64 1.27 -16.78 -1.80
CA PRO A 64 0.05 -17.62 -1.85
C PRO A 64 -0.68 -17.80 -0.51
N HIS A 65 0.04 -17.73 0.62
CA HIS A 65 -0.50 -17.88 1.99
C HIS A 65 -0.66 -16.52 2.72
N ALA A 66 -0.45 -15.42 2.02
CA ALA A 66 -0.50 -14.08 2.57
C ALA A 66 -1.94 -13.55 2.65
N SER A 67 -2.14 -12.45 3.38
CA SER A 67 -3.46 -11.84 3.54
C SER A 67 -3.44 -10.33 3.38
N LEU A 68 -4.52 -9.82 2.78
CA LEU A 68 -4.86 -8.41 2.75
C LEU A 68 -5.81 -8.10 3.92
N LEU A 69 -5.48 -7.08 4.71
CA LEU A 69 -6.31 -6.57 5.79
C LEU A 69 -6.97 -5.26 5.35
N LEU A 70 -8.30 -5.23 5.45
CA LEU A 70 -9.13 -4.03 5.27
C LEU A 70 -9.82 -3.74 6.61
N PRO A 71 -9.31 -2.82 7.44
CA PRO A 71 -9.98 -2.44 8.67
C PRO A 71 -11.33 -1.80 8.36
N LYS A 72 -12.31 -2.06 9.24
CA LYS A 72 -13.63 -1.41 9.21
C LYS A 72 -13.54 0.01 9.73
#